data_AF-A0AAF0Y9M7-F1
#
_entry.id   AF-A0AAF0Y9M7-F1
#
_cell.length_a   1.000
_cell.length_b   1.000
_cell.length_c   1.000
_cell.angle_alpha   90.00
_cell.angle_beta   90.00
_cell.angle_gamma   90.00
#
_symmetry.space_group_name_H-M   'P 1'
#
loop_
_entity.id
_entity.type
_entity.pdbx_description
1 polymer ?
#
loop_
_entity_poly.entity_id
_entity_poly.type
_entity_poly.pdbx_seq_one_letter_code
_entity_poly.pdbx_strand_id
1 'polypeptide(L)'
;MSQPQIPQFDAATQAELRDFIEQEQTKAKIQASVHELTDRCWKTCITGGISSKFSKSEASCLENCVDRFLDTSFYIVKQIEQQQHH
;
A
#
# COMPACT_ATOMS: atom_id res chain seq x y z
N MET A 1 21.77 -11.70 24.66
CA MET A 1 20.73 -11.03 23.85
C MET A 1 20.67 -9.59 24.35
N SER A 2 21.33 -8.67 23.66
CA SER A 2 21.48 -7.29 24.11
C SER A 2 20.24 -6.50 23.70
N GLN A 3 19.53 -5.94 24.67
CA GLN A 3 18.40 -5.04 24.41
C GLN A 3 18.90 -3.81 23.64
N PRO A 4 18.18 -3.36 22.60
CA PRO A 4 18.55 -2.15 21.88
C PRO A 4 18.49 -0.95 22.84
N GLN A 5 19.63 -0.27 23.00
CA GLN A 5 19.74 0.97 23.76
C GLN A 5 18.97 2.04 22.98
N ILE A 6 17.76 2.38 23.41
CA ILE A 6 17.06 3.57 22.90
C ILE A 6 17.87 4.77 23.41
N PRO A 7 18.48 5.60 22.55
CA PRO A 7 19.18 6.78 23.01
C PRO A 7 18.19 7.66 23.79
N GLN A 8 18.61 8.17 24.94
CA GLN A 8 17.80 9.10 25.74
C GLN A 8 17.73 10.44 24.99
N PHE A 9 16.73 10.58 24.12
CA PHE A 9 16.46 11.82 23.39
C PHE A 9 15.75 12.82 24.31
N ASP A 10 16.02 14.11 24.13
CA ASP A 10 15.22 15.16 24.76
C ASP A 10 13.81 15.22 24.13
N ALA A 11 12.89 15.94 24.77
CA ALA A 11 11.49 15.99 24.37
C ALA A 11 11.29 16.54 22.94
N ALA A 12 12.14 17.46 22.49
CA ALA A 12 12.04 18.04 21.15
C ALA A 12 12.47 17.01 20.10
N THR A 13 13.62 16.34 20.31
CA THR A 13 14.06 15.26 19.41
C THR A 13 13.09 14.07 19.41
N GLN A 14 12.47 13.74 20.55
CA GLN A 14 11.47 12.68 20.59
C GLN A 14 10.22 13.02 19.75
N ALA A 15 9.79 14.29 19.74
CA ALA A 15 8.68 14.73 18.91
C ALA A 15 9.02 14.63 17.41
N GLU A 16 10.18 15.16 17.01
CA GLU A 16 10.66 15.09 15.62
C GLU A 16 10.80 13.65 15.12
N LEU A 17 11.34 12.75 15.95
CA LEU A 17 11.47 11.34 15.60
C LEU A 17 10.12 10.64 15.45
N ARG A 18 9.09 11.02 16.23
CA ARG A 18 7.74 10.48 16.07
C ARG A 18 7.16 10.88 14.72
N ASP A 19 7.28 12.15 14.35
CA ASP A 19 6.81 12.66 13.06
C ASP A 19 7.55 11.98 11.90
N PHE A 20 8.87 11.82 12.03
CA PHE A 20 9.68 11.10 11.04
C PHE A 20 9.23 9.64 10.88
N ILE A 21 9.05 8.92 12.00
CA ILE A 21 8.59 7.52 11.97
C ILE A 21 7.22 7.41 11.32
N GLU A 22 6.28 8.30 11.62
CA GLU A 22 4.95 8.28 11.02
C GLU A 22 5.00 8.48 9.50
N GLN A 23 5.85 9.40 9.02
CA GLN A 23 6.07 9.63 7.60
C GLN A 23 6.69 8.40 6.92
N GLU A 24 7.73 7.81 7.51
CA GLU A 24 8.37 6.62 6.96
C GLU A 24 7.46 5.39 6.98
N GLN A 25 6.65 5.22 8.02
CA GLN A 25 5.62 4.18 8.07
C GLN A 25 4.56 4.36 6.98
N THR A 26 4.15 5.60 6.71
CA THR A 26 3.19 5.90 5.63
C THR A 26 3.79 5.54 4.27
N LYS A 27 5.05 5.92 4.02
CA LYS A 27 5.77 5.53 2.80
C LYS A 27 5.87 4.01 2.67
N ALA A 28 6.25 3.32 3.74
CA ALA A 28 6.37 1.86 3.74
C ALA A 28 5.04 1.16 3.43
N LYS A 29 3.93 1.65 4.00
CA LYS A 29 2.57 1.15 3.69
C LYS A 29 2.23 1.32 2.21
N ILE A 30 2.49 2.49 1.63
CA ILE A 30 2.27 2.74 0.20
C ILE A 30 3.10 1.79 -0.66
N GLN A 31 4.38 1.59 -0.34
CA GLN A 31 5.23 0.65 -1.08
C GLN A 31 4.71 -0.79 -1.00
N ALA A 32 4.25 -1.23 0.18
CA ALA A 32 3.62 -2.53 0.33
C ALA A 32 2.36 -2.67 -0.54
N SER A 33 1.49 -1.65 -0.56
CA SER A 33 0.32 -1.62 -1.44
C SER A 33 0.70 -1.68 -2.93
N VAL A 34 1.75 -0.96 -3.34
CA VAL A 34 2.26 -1.01 -4.72
C VAL A 34 2.70 -2.42 -5.09
N HIS A 35 3.44 -3.09 -4.20
CA HIS A 35 3.86 -4.48 -4.42
C HIS A 35 2.68 -5.46 -4.52
N GLU A 36 1.70 -5.34 -3.63
CA GLU A 36 0.50 -6.18 -3.64
C GLU A 36 -0.30 -6.00 -4.94
N LEU A 37 -0.57 -4.75 -5.31
CA LEU A 37 -1.30 -4.41 -6.54
C LEU A 37 -0.55 -4.89 -7.78
N THR A 38 0.77 -4.73 -7.80
CA THR A 38 1.62 -5.23 -8.89
C THR A 38 1.48 -6.73 -9.04
N ASP A 39 1.65 -7.50 -7.96
CA ASP A 39 1.55 -8.97 -8.00
C ASP A 39 0.15 -9.44 -8.44
N ARG A 40 -0.90 -8.87 -7.85
CA ARG A 40 -2.29 -9.21 -8.16
C ARG A 40 -2.66 -8.87 -9.59
N CYS A 41 -2.42 -7.63 -10.02
CA CYS A 41 -2.83 -7.16 -11.32
C CYS A 41 -1.98 -7.74 -12.45
N TRP A 42 -0.70 -8.04 -12.18
CA TRP A 42 0.13 -8.80 -13.11
C TRP A 42 -0.47 -10.18 -13.40
N LYS A 43 -0.77 -10.97 -12.37
CA LYS A 43 -1.37 -12.31 -12.51
C LYS A 43 -2.74 -12.28 -13.19
N THR A 44 -3.48 -11.19 -13.02
CA THR A 44 -4.83 -11.03 -13.57
C THR A 44 -4.79 -10.63 -15.04
N CYS A 45 -3.93 -9.68 -15.40
CA CYS A 45 -3.96 -9.01 -16.70
C CYS A 45 -2.92 -9.54 -17.70
N ILE A 46 -1.77 -10.02 -17.23
CA ILE A 46 -0.67 -10.48 -18.09
C ILE A 46 -0.76 -12.00 -18.23
N THR A 47 -1.58 -12.43 -19.19
CA THR A 47 -1.83 -13.85 -19.51
C THR A 47 -1.12 -14.32 -20.77
N GLY A 48 -0.59 -13.38 -21.56
CA GLY A 48 0.19 -13.66 -22.77
C GLY A 48 1.69 -13.87 -22.48
N GLY A 49 2.47 -14.01 -23.55
CA GLY A 49 3.92 -14.00 -23.46
C GLY A 49 4.46 -12.62 -23.08
N ILE A 50 5.58 -12.61 -22.35
CA ILE A 50 6.24 -11.36 -21.95
C ILE A 50 6.83 -10.67 -23.19
N SER A 51 6.46 -9.42 -23.40
CA SER A 51 6.93 -8.57 -24.49
C SER A 51 7.58 -7.29 -23.93
N SER A 52 8.29 -6.53 -24.76
CA SER A 52 8.90 -5.26 -24.36
C SER A 52 7.89 -4.15 -24.04
N LYS A 53 6.62 -4.35 -24.40
CA LYS A 53 5.51 -3.41 -24.15
C LYS A 53 4.22 -4.17 -23.83
N PHE A 54 3.36 -3.53 -23.05
CA PHE A 54 1.98 -4.00 -22.91
C PHE A 54 1.20 -3.75 -24.20
N SER A 55 0.38 -4.73 -24.57
CA SER A 55 -0.69 -4.53 -25.54
C SER A 55 -1.70 -3.51 -25.01
N LYS A 56 -2.53 -2.95 -25.89
CA LYS A 56 -3.59 -2.01 -25.48
C LYS A 56 -4.56 -2.61 -24.47
N SER A 57 -4.88 -3.90 -24.63
CA SER A 57 -5.75 -4.65 -23.71
C SER A 57 -5.10 -4.89 -22.36
N GLU A 58 -3.80 -5.23 -22.30
CA GLU A 58 -3.09 -5.41 -21.04
C GLU A 58 -2.97 -4.10 -20.27
N ALA A 59 -2.60 -3.00 -20.95
CA ALA A 59 -2.51 -1.68 -20.32
C ALA A 59 -3.86 -1.24 -19.72
N SER A 60 -4.94 -1.34 -20.49
CA SER A 60 -6.29 -1.02 -20.00
C SER A 60 -6.74 -1.96 -18.87
N CYS A 61 -6.38 -3.24 -18.92
CA CYS A 61 -6.68 -4.17 -17.83
C CYS A 61 -5.96 -3.78 -16.54
N LEU A 62 -4.67 -3.41 -16.61
CA LEU A 62 -3.88 -3.02 -15.44
C LEU A 62 -4.46 -1.78 -14.76
N GLU A 63 -4.83 -0.75 -15.52
CA GLU A 63 -5.51 0.46 -15.01
C GLU A 63 -6.81 0.09 -14.28
N ASN A 64 -7.69 -0.64 -14.96
CA ASN A 64 -8.96 -1.07 -14.38
C ASN A 64 -8.77 -1.99 -13.16
N CYS A 65 -7.76 -2.84 -13.15
CA CYS A 65 -7.51 -3.75 -12.03
C CYS A 65 -7.19 -2.99 -10.75
N VAL A 66 -6.32 -1.97 -10.84
CA VAL A 66 -5.97 -1.12 -9.70
C VAL A 66 -7.19 -0.33 -9.22
N ASP A 67 -7.90 0.34 -10.14
CA ASP A 67 -9.08 1.14 -9.80
C ASP A 67 -10.14 0.30 -9.09
N ARG A 68 -10.48 -0.87 -9.65
CA ARG A 68 -11.50 -1.75 -9.06
C ARG A 68 -11.08 -2.32 -7.71
N PHE A 69 -9.79 -2.58 -7.50
CA PHE A 69 -9.30 -3.03 -6.20
C PHE A 69 -9.48 -1.93 -5.14
N LEU A 70 -9.09 -0.70 -5.46
CA LEU A 70 -9.23 0.45 -4.55
C LEU A 70 -10.70 0.74 -4.25
N ASP A 71 -11.56 0.80 -5.28
CA ASP A 71 -13.00 1.02 -5.13
C ASP A 71 -13.64 -0.01 -4.20
N THR A 72 -13.32 -1.29 -4.42
CA THR A 72 -13.85 -2.39 -3.60
C THR A 72 -13.33 -2.31 -2.17
N SER A 73 -12.05 -1.97 -1.99
CA SER A 73 -11.43 -1.83 -0.67
C SER A 73 -12.09 -0.69 0.12
N PHE A 74 -12.30 0.47 -0.50
CA PHE A 74 -12.99 1.60 0.14
C PHE A 74 -14.45 1.28 0.44
N TYR A 75 -15.13 0.57 -0.46
CA TYR A 75 -16.49 0.12 -0.20
C TYR A 75 -16.55 -0.79 1.05
N ILE A 76 -15.66 -1.77 1.16
CA ILE A 76 -15.59 -2.67 2.33
C ILE A 76 -15.31 -1.89 3.61
N VAL A 77 -14.33 -0.98 3.60
CA VAL A 77 -14.01 -0.14 4.77
C VAL A 77 -15.23 0.66 5.20
N LYS A 78 -15.91 1.33 4.26
CA LYS A 78 -17.13 2.09 4.54
C LYS A 78 -18.25 1.22 5.13
N GLN A 79 -18.41 -0.01 4.65
CA GLN A 79 -19.39 -0.94 5.21
C GLN A 79 -19.03 -1.36 6.64
N ILE A 80 -17.76 -1.60 6.92
CA ILE A 80 -17.27 -1.94 8.27
C ILE A 80 -17.50 -0.78 9.23
N GLU A 81 -17.16 0.46 8.83
CA GLU A 81 -17.41 1.67 9.64
C GLU A 81 -18.90 1.83 9.96
N GLN A 82 -19.78 1.60 8.99
CA GLN A 82 -21.23 1.63 9.22
C GLN A 82 -21.69 0.60 10.25
N GLN A 83 -21.10 -0.61 10.25
CA GLN A 83 -21.44 -1.65 11.22
C GLN A 83 -20.91 -1.37 12.63
N GLN A 84 -19.74 -0.73 12.76
CA GLN A 84 -19.16 -0.41 14.07
C GLN A 84 -19.97 0.64 14.88
N HIS A 85 -20.86 1.39 14.22
CA HIS A 85 -21.72 2.38 14.87
C HIS A 85 -23.13 1.85 15.24
N HIS A 86 -23.38 0.55 15.08
CA HIS A 86 -24.57 -0.15 15.60
C HIS A 86 -24.22 -0.92 16.87
#